data_AF-A0A1F6FP23-F1
#
_entry.id   AF-A0A1F6FP23-F1
#
_cell.length_a   1.000
_cell.length_b   1.000
_cell.length_c   1.000
_cell.angle_alpha   90.00
_cell.angle_beta   90.00
_cell.angle_gamma   90.00
#
_symmetry.space_group_name_H-M   'P 1'
#
loop_
_entity.id
_entity.type
_entity.pdbx_description
1 polymer ?
#
loop_
_entity_poly.entity_id
_entity_poly.type
_entity_poly.pdbx_seq_one_letter_code
_entity_poly.pdbx_strand_id
1 'polypeptide(L)'
;MPEKMSPKELETKVTKVIIECRRHGQKENDPEKDNRDRLLTPFGRQQATNKGKEFNPQSEVAIATGSLQKRTLETAGHMMLANEEKISADDSLEQMETKIAEELKMGTKIHTDERLDFHSTAESLAAYNEGRLLKFLIEESDKSVLRNKDSKESSYLRYAGNLAELYNKYSLMGDNFNKLASQTDKYEKFGNQLERYLATHNGAAESFIAKLLEKTKGPEARDKYVNTVGGNGYKETQGFHTEIINNGKSQTIEITYDIGDKTEKISIDRKLLEEVIEDRKGLEKKIEQK
;
A
#
# COMPACT_ATOMS: atom_id res chain seq x y z
N MET A 1 -49.56 10.47 -9.84
CA MET A 1 -49.24 9.11 -9.38
C MET A 1 -47.74 8.93 -9.59
N PRO A 2 -46.93 8.59 -8.57
CA PRO A 2 -45.52 8.34 -8.78
C PRO A 2 -45.38 7.06 -9.60
N GLU A 3 -44.66 7.14 -10.72
CA GLU A 3 -44.31 6.00 -11.55
C GLU A 3 -43.59 4.95 -10.70
N LYS A 4 -44.19 3.76 -10.61
CA LYS A 4 -43.48 2.58 -10.12
C LYS A 4 -42.37 2.30 -11.12
N MET A 5 -41.14 2.68 -10.79
CA MET A 5 -39.95 2.17 -11.46
C MET A 5 -40.04 0.64 -11.43
N SER A 6 -40.11 0.02 -12.61
CA SER A 6 -39.94 -1.42 -12.73
C SER A 6 -38.58 -1.80 -12.13
N PRO A 7 -38.42 -3.00 -11.56
CA PRO A 7 -37.09 -3.50 -11.22
C PRO A 7 -36.31 -3.55 -12.53
N LYS A 8 -35.42 -2.57 -12.76
CA LYS A 8 -34.29 -2.80 -13.67
C LYS A 8 -33.65 -4.06 -13.13
N GLU A 9 -33.58 -5.11 -13.94
CA GLU A 9 -32.59 -6.16 -13.69
C GLU A 9 -31.29 -5.42 -13.43
N LEU A 10 -30.82 -5.47 -12.18
CA LEU A 10 -29.61 -4.79 -11.76
C LEU A 10 -28.49 -5.43 -12.57
N GLU A 11 -28.18 -4.84 -13.71
CA GLU A 11 -26.99 -5.17 -14.47
C GLU A 11 -25.84 -4.99 -13.49
N THR A 12 -25.22 -6.10 -13.09
CA THR A 12 -24.17 -6.10 -12.07
C THR A 12 -23.01 -5.28 -12.59
N LYS A 13 -22.92 -4.02 -12.15
CA LYS A 13 -21.84 -3.13 -12.54
C LYS A 13 -20.51 -3.72 -12.07
N VAL A 14 -19.53 -3.73 -12.95
CA VAL A 14 -18.16 -4.04 -12.56
C VAL A 14 -17.59 -2.81 -11.85
N THR A 15 -17.12 -3.00 -10.62
CA THR A 15 -16.50 -1.95 -9.82
C THR A 15 -15.09 -2.33 -9.42
N LYS A 16 -14.24 -1.34 -9.20
CA LYS A 16 -12.86 -1.57 -8.77
C LYS A 16 -12.50 -0.82 -7.50
N VAL A 17 -11.60 -1.38 -6.70
CA VAL A 17 -10.76 -0.61 -5.78
C VAL A 17 -9.33 -0.68 -6.31
N ILE A 18 -8.83 0.47 -6.75
CA ILE A 18 -7.45 0.65 -7.22
C ILE A 18 -6.58 0.99 -6.02
N ILE A 19 -5.43 0.34 -5.91
CA ILE A 19 -4.48 0.56 -4.82
C ILE A 19 -3.09 0.71 -5.40
N GLU A 20 -2.47 1.86 -5.12
CA GLU A 20 -1.07 2.12 -5.43
C GLU A 20 -0.26 2.07 -4.14
N CYS A 21 0.47 0.97 -3.92
CA CYS A 21 1.37 0.84 -2.77
C CYS A 21 2.80 1.16 -3.22
N ARG A 22 3.40 2.20 -2.63
CA ARG A 22 4.73 2.69 -3.01
C ARG A 22 5.61 2.94 -1.80
N ARG A 23 6.92 2.85 -1.99
CA ARG A 23 7.91 3.38 -1.04
C ARG A 23 7.85 4.91 -1.05
N HIS A 24 8.04 5.54 0.10
CA HIS A 24 8.12 7.00 0.19
C HIS A 24 9.21 7.60 -0.73
N GLY A 25 9.04 8.87 -1.13
CA GLY A 25 10.03 9.64 -1.89
C GLY A 25 11.30 9.97 -1.08
N GLN A 26 12.27 10.65 -1.68
CA GLN A 26 13.48 11.04 -0.97
C GLN A 26 13.17 11.95 0.24
N LYS A 27 13.53 11.48 1.44
CA LYS A 27 13.33 12.19 2.70
C LYS A 27 14.49 13.11 3.08
N GLU A 28 14.21 14.09 3.92
CA GLU A 28 15.27 14.90 4.53
C GLU A 28 16.17 14.06 5.45
N ASN A 29 17.45 14.42 5.49
CA ASN A 29 18.44 13.80 6.36
C ASN A 29 18.89 14.80 7.45
N ASP A 30 17.93 15.22 8.26
CA ASP A 30 18.17 16.09 9.40
C ASP A 30 18.30 15.25 10.69
N PRO A 31 19.50 15.12 11.29
CA PRO A 31 19.69 14.33 12.50
C PRO A 31 19.02 14.94 13.74
N GLU A 32 18.75 16.25 13.74
CA GLU A 32 18.16 16.97 14.88
C GLU A 32 16.63 16.76 14.95
N LYS A 33 16.01 16.33 13.84
CA LYS A 33 14.59 15.97 13.79
C LYS A 33 14.35 14.52 14.16
N ASP A 34 13.31 14.29 14.95
CA ASP A 34 12.72 12.97 15.14
C ASP A 34 12.41 12.33 13.77
N ASN A 35 12.78 11.06 13.61
CA ASN A 35 12.65 10.39 12.32
C ASN A 35 11.19 10.26 11.84
N ARG A 36 10.20 10.29 12.73
CA ARG A 36 8.77 10.33 12.38
C ARG A 36 8.34 11.67 11.80
N ASP A 37 8.96 12.75 12.25
CA ASP A 37 8.66 14.11 11.80
C ASP A 37 9.39 14.50 10.51
N ARG A 38 10.36 13.69 10.07
CA ARG A 38 11.08 13.95 8.82
C ARG A 38 10.15 13.92 7.62
N LEU A 39 10.19 14.99 6.85
CA LEU A 39 9.42 15.20 5.62
C LEU A 39 10.22 14.77 4.37
N LEU A 40 9.57 14.85 3.22
CA LEU A 40 10.21 14.77 1.92
C LEU A 40 11.07 16.01 1.66
N THR A 41 12.16 15.81 0.93
CA THR A 41 12.89 16.90 0.28
C THR A 41 12.06 17.46 -0.89
N PRO A 42 12.34 18.68 -1.40
CA PRO A 42 11.69 19.19 -2.61
C PRO A 42 11.78 18.20 -3.79
N PHE A 43 12.93 17.55 -3.97
CA PHE A 43 13.09 16.50 -4.97
C PHE A 43 12.19 15.28 -4.69
N GLY A 44 12.12 14.83 -3.44
CA GLY A 44 11.24 13.73 -3.04
C GLY A 44 9.76 14.02 -3.28
N ARG A 45 9.31 15.27 -3.09
CA ARG A 45 7.94 15.69 -3.43
C ARG A 45 7.69 15.65 -4.94
N GLN A 46 8.62 16.20 -5.74
CA GLN A 46 8.54 16.10 -7.20
C GLN A 46 8.52 14.66 -7.70
N GLN A 47 9.32 13.75 -7.11
CA GLN A 47 9.26 12.32 -7.40
C GLN A 47 7.86 11.76 -7.17
N ALA A 48 7.27 12.04 -5.99
CA ALA A 48 5.94 11.55 -5.63
C ALA A 48 4.85 12.13 -6.53
N THR A 49 4.87 13.43 -6.82
CA THR A 49 3.91 14.08 -7.72
C THR A 49 4.03 13.53 -9.15
N ASN A 50 5.25 13.42 -9.69
CA ASN A 50 5.45 12.91 -11.05
C ASN A 50 4.99 11.46 -11.17
N LYS A 51 5.31 10.62 -10.17
CA LYS A 51 4.81 9.24 -10.10
C LYS A 51 3.28 9.20 -10.02
N GLY A 52 2.67 10.08 -9.23
CA GLY A 52 1.21 10.24 -9.16
C GLY A 52 0.58 10.57 -10.52
N LYS A 53 1.16 11.50 -11.28
CA LYS A 53 0.67 11.86 -12.63
C LYS A 53 0.64 10.67 -13.59
N GLU A 54 1.58 9.73 -13.47
CA GLU A 54 1.57 8.50 -14.28
C GLU A 54 0.31 7.64 -14.03
N PHE A 55 -0.30 7.73 -12.83
CA PHE A 55 -1.50 6.98 -12.47
C PHE A 55 -2.80 7.70 -12.81
N ASN A 56 -2.74 8.99 -13.15
CA ASN A 56 -3.89 9.84 -13.44
C ASN A 56 -4.98 9.80 -12.34
N PRO A 57 -4.65 10.18 -11.09
CA PRO A 57 -5.56 10.08 -9.94
C PRO A 57 -6.87 10.82 -10.11
N GLN A 58 -7.94 10.28 -9.53
CA GLN A 58 -9.27 10.88 -9.41
C GLN A 58 -9.52 11.26 -7.95
N SER A 59 -9.10 12.46 -7.55
CA SER A 59 -9.02 12.84 -6.14
C SER A 59 -10.36 12.74 -5.40
N GLU A 60 -11.51 12.91 -6.08
CA GLU A 60 -12.84 12.84 -5.48
C GLU A 60 -13.24 11.45 -4.96
N VAL A 61 -12.63 10.40 -5.51
CA VAL A 61 -12.84 9.00 -5.09
C VAL A 61 -11.58 8.37 -4.46
N ALA A 62 -10.54 9.18 -4.27
CA ALA A 62 -9.26 8.76 -3.75
C ALA A 62 -9.06 9.07 -2.25
N ILE A 63 -8.25 8.24 -1.61
CA ILE A 63 -7.79 8.39 -0.23
C ILE A 63 -6.28 8.09 -0.18
N ALA A 64 -5.53 8.91 0.55
CA ALA A 64 -4.11 8.73 0.81
C ALA A 64 -3.89 8.15 2.21
N THR A 65 -3.03 7.15 2.30
CA THR A 65 -2.65 6.53 3.57
C THR A 65 -1.15 6.36 3.67
N GLY A 66 -0.56 6.87 4.75
CA GLY A 66 0.85 6.67 5.09
C GLY A 66 1.01 5.90 6.40
N SER A 67 2.26 5.57 6.75
CA SER A 67 2.60 5.16 8.10
C SER A 67 2.54 6.33 9.08
N LEU A 68 2.93 6.10 10.33
CA LEU A 68 3.08 7.15 11.35
C LEU A 68 4.18 8.18 11.02
N GLN A 69 4.94 7.99 9.94
CA GLN A 69 6.06 8.86 9.56
C GLN A 69 5.63 9.84 8.47
N LYS A 70 5.72 11.14 8.71
CA LYS A 70 5.10 12.20 7.88
C LYS A 70 5.49 12.14 6.41
N ARG A 71 6.74 11.81 6.07
CA ARG A 71 7.18 11.59 4.67
C ARG A 71 6.35 10.58 3.88
N THR A 72 5.79 9.56 4.54
CA THR A 72 4.93 8.57 3.86
C THR A 72 3.57 9.21 3.56
N LEU A 73 2.95 9.90 4.51
CA LEU A 73 1.71 10.66 4.28
C LEU A 73 1.89 11.70 3.17
N GLU A 74 2.99 12.44 3.19
CA GLU A 74 3.33 13.43 2.17
C GLU A 74 3.51 12.77 0.79
N THR A 75 4.17 11.61 0.72
CA THR A 75 4.28 10.85 -0.54
C THR A 75 2.91 10.41 -1.05
N ALA A 76 2.08 9.82 -0.20
CA ALA A 76 0.74 9.35 -0.56
C ALA A 76 -0.17 10.52 -0.99
N GLY A 77 -0.11 11.64 -0.28
CA GLY A 77 -0.83 12.88 -0.60
C GLY A 77 -0.45 13.44 -1.97
N HIS A 78 0.85 13.59 -2.23
CA HIS A 78 1.32 14.07 -3.54
C HIS A 78 0.95 13.13 -4.68
N MET A 79 0.95 11.80 -4.47
CA MET A 79 0.49 10.87 -5.51
C MET A 79 -1.01 10.99 -5.77
N MET A 80 -1.83 11.07 -4.71
CA MET A 80 -3.28 11.19 -4.79
C MET A 80 -3.73 12.50 -5.43
N LEU A 81 -3.02 13.60 -5.19
CA LEU A 81 -3.40 14.95 -5.60
C LEU A 81 -2.62 15.44 -6.81
N ALA A 82 -1.92 14.56 -7.51
CA ALA A 82 -0.93 14.94 -8.52
C ALA A 82 -1.51 15.72 -9.71
N ASN A 83 -2.83 15.61 -9.92
CA ASN A 83 -3.59 16.28 -10.99
C ASN A 83 -4.38 17.50 -10.50
N GLU A 84 -4.37 17.80 -9.20
CA GLU A 84 -5.12 18.92 -8.64
C GLU A 84 -4.39 20.24 -8.89
N GLU A 85 -4.97 21.14 -9.69
CA GLU A 85 -4.32 22.40 -10.10
C GLU A 85 -3.86 23.28 -8.92
N LYS A 86 -4.60 23.23 -7.81
CA LYS A 86 -4.30 24.00 -6.59
C LYS A 86 -3.17 23.41 -5.74
N ILE A 87 -2.78 22.16 -6.00
CA ILE A 87 -1.74 21.46 -5.26
C ILE A 87 -0.43 21.52 -6.05
N SER A 88 0.54 22.25 -5.49
CA SER A 88 1.89 22.32 -6.05
C SER A 88 2.71 21.10 -5.62
N ALA A 89 3.69 20.71 -6.45
CA ALA A 89 4.70 19.72 -6.07
C ALA A 89 5.58 20.20 -4.90
N ASP A 90 5.60 21.50 -4.59
CA ASP A 90 6.36 22.04 -3.46
C ASP A 90 5.54 22.16 -2.17
N ASP A 91 4.22 21.94 -2.23
CA ASP A 91 3.35 22.03 -1.06
C ASP A 91 3.79 21.03 0.01
N SER A 92 3.85 21.48 1.26
CA SER A 92 4.04 20.59 2.40
C SER A 92 2.78 19.75 2.66
N LEU A 93 2.93 18.70 3.48
CA LEU A 93 1.80 17.91 3.97
C LEU A 93 0.68 18.79 4.57
N GLU A 94 1.03 19.74 5.45
CA GLU A 94 0.07 20.63 6.11
C GLU A 94 -0.65 21.57 5.12
N GLN A 95 0.07 22.05 4.10
CA GLN A 95 -0.51 22.87 3.03
C GLN A 95 -1.50 22.04 2.19
N MET A 96 -1.15 20.80 1.86
CA MET A 96 -2.07 19.88 1.17
C MET A 96 -3.31 19.60 2.01
N GLU A 97 -3.15 19.28 3.29
CA GLU A 97 -4.27 19.01 4.21
C GLU A 97 -5.22 20.22 4.30
N THR A 98 -4.68 21.42 4.43
CA THR A 98 -5.46 22.67 4.50
C THR A 98 -6.25 22.88 3.21
N LYS A 99 -5.59 22.82 2.05
CA LYS A 99 -6.23 23.04 0.74
C LYS A 99 -7.31 22.01 0.44
N ILE A 100 -7.14 20.76 0.86
CA ILE A 100 -8.16 19.72 0.69
C ILE A 100 -9.33 19.94 1.65
N ALA A 101 -9.07 20.33 2.90
CA ALA A 101 -10.10 20.53 3.91
C ALA A 101 -11.13 21.58 3.48
N GLU A 102 -10.71 22.61 2.74
CA GLU A 102 -11.59 23.65 2.17
C GLU A 102 -12.65 23.09 1.19
N GLU A 103 -12.41 21.94 0.55
CA GLU A 103 -13.35 21.30 -0.38
C GLU A 103 -14.21 20.22 0.27
N LEU A 104 -13.79 19.71 1.44
CA LEU A 104 -14.50 18.65 2.12
C LEU A 104 -15.62 19.23 2.96
N LYS A 105 -16.83 18.74 2.73
CA LYS A 105 -17.96 19.04 3.63
C LYS A 105 -17.72 18.48 5.04
N MET A 106 -17.09 17.30 5.14
CA MET A 106 -16.75 16.60 6.39
C MET A 106 -15.59 15.62 6.16
N GLY A 107 -14.82 15.36 7.22
CA GLY A 107 -13.76 14.33 7.25
C GLY A 107 -12.41 14.78 6.68
N THR A 108 -11.49 13.82 6.51
CA THR A 108 -10.17 14.01 5.90
C THR A 108 -9.92 12.96 4.83
N LYS A 109 -9.01 13.24 3.88
CA LYS A 109 -8.59 12.29 2.82
C LYS A 109 -7.20 11.69 3.04
N ILE A 110 -6.42 12.22 3.98
CA ILE A 110 -5.08 11.75 4.31
C ILE A 110 -5.16 11.09 5.70
N HIS A 111 -4.71 9.84 5.80
CA HIS A 111 -4.80 9.05 7.03
C HIS A 111 -3.50 8.32 7.35
N THR A 112 -3.27 8.07 8.63
CA THR A 112 -2.21 7.19 9.11
C THR A 112 -2.71 5.77 9.30
N ASP A 113 -1.87 4.78 9.00
CA ASP A 113 -2.09 3.37 9.34
C ASP A 113 -0.79 2.73 9.82
N GLU A 114 -0.78 2.25 11.06
CA GLU A 114 0.42 1.68 11.71
C GLU A 114 0.94 0.41 11.00
N ARG A 115 0.07 -0.29 10.26
CA ARG A 115 0.47 -1.48 9.49
C ARG A 115 1.46 -1.14 8.37
N LEU A 116 1.52 0.11 7.94
CA LEU A 116 2.48 0.61 6.95
C LEU A 116 3.80 1.06 7.57
N ASP A 117 3.94 1.03 8.90
CA ASP A 117 5.11 1.54 9.61
C ASP A 117 6.30 0.58 9.62
N PHE A 118 7.46 1.15 9.92
CA PHE A 118 8.74 0.46 9.91
C PHE A 118 9.46 0.65 11.25
N HIS A 119 9.96 -0.46 11.80
CA HIS A 119 10.80 -0.50 12.98
C HIS A 119 12.07 -1.28 12.66
N SER A 120 13.23 -0.65 12.85
CA SER A 120 14.55 -1.23 12.58
C SER A 120 15.26 -1.70 13.84
N THR A 121 15.86 -2.88 13.73
CA THR A 121 16.92 -3.37 14.63
C THR A 121 18.31 -2.95 14.15
N ALA A 122 19.31 -3.10 15.03
CA ALA A 122 20.72 -3.02 14.64
C ALA A 122 21.09 -4.02 13.53
N GLU A 123 20.52 -5.22 13.53
CA GLU A 123 20.74 -6.23 12.48
C GLU A 123 20.17 -5.78 11.14
N SER A 124 18.94 -5.25 11.12
CA SER A 124 18.31 -4.71 9.91
C SER A 124 19.06 -3.49 9.37
N LEU A 125 19.57 -2.62 10.25
CA LEU A 125 20.36 -1.46 9.87
C LEU A 125 21.72 -1.88 9.30
N ALA A 126 22.39 -2.87 9.90
CA ALA A 126 23.62 -3.44 9.35
C ALA A 126 23.38 -4.04 7.96
N ALA A 127 22.31 -4.83 7.79
CA ALA A 127 21.94 -5.39 6.49
C ALA A 127 21.63 -4.29 5.45
N TYR A 128 20.99 -3.19 5.87
CA TYR A 128 20.75 -2.04 4.99
C TYR A 128 22.05 -1.37 4.54
N ASN A 129 22.99 -1.15 5.47
CA ASN A 129 24.29 -0.54 5.18
C ASN A 129 25.16 -1.44 4.29
N GLU A 130 25.00 -2.76 4.39
CA GLU A 130 25.64 -3.76 3.52
C GLU A 130 24.92 -3.93 2.18
N GLY A 131 23.81 -3.22 1.94
CA GLY A 131 23.04 -3.31 0.70
C GLY A 131 22.33 -4.65 0.52
N ARG A 132 21.95 -5.33 1.60
CA ARG A 132 21.28 -6.64 1.58
C ARG A 132 20.01 -6.70 2.43
N LEU A 133 19.39 -5.56 2.73
CA LEU A 133 18.21 -5.50 3.61
C LEU A 133 17.10 -6.45 3.16
N LEU A 134 16.80 -6.50 1.85
CA LEU A 134 15.72 -7.35 1.36
C LEU A 134 16.00 -8.82 1.67
N LYS A 135 17.23 -9.28 1.42
CA LYS A 135 17.65 -10.65 1.72
C LYS A 135 17.55 -10.96 3.22
N PHE A 136 18.04 -10.05 4.06
CA PHE A 136 17.93 -10.19 5.51
C PHE A 136 16.48 -10.31 5.97
N LEU A 137 15.58 -9.46 5.45
CA LEU A 137 14.17 -9.52 5.79
C LEU A 137 13.60 -10.92 5.51
N ILE A 138 13.79 -11.43 4.29
CA ILE A 138 13.20 -12.70 3.85
C ILE A 138 13.80 -13.92 4.58
N GLU A 139 15.11 -13.94 4.80
CA GLU A 139 15.81 -15.17 5.25
C GLU A 139 16.05 -15.22 6.77
N GLU A 140 16.17 -14.06 7.41
CA GLU A 140 16.74 -13.91 8.75
C GLU A 140 15.81 -13.19 9.74
N SER A 141 15.04 -12.20 9.31
CA SER A 141 14.33 -11.30 10.24
C SER A 141 13.33 -12.01 11.16
N ASP A 142 12.54 -12.96 10.66
CA ASP A 142 11.58 -13.70 11.50
C ASP A 142 12.29 -14.57 12.55
N LYS A 143 13.46 -15.12 12.22
CA LYS A 143 14.30 -15.86 13.18
C LYS A 143 14.89 -14.92 14.23
N SER A 144 15.27 -13.71 13.80
CA SER A 144 15.81 -12.67 14.68
C SER A 144 14.78 -12.24 15.72
N VAL A 145 13.56 -11.89 15.30
CA VAL A 145 12.48 -11.49 16.24
C VAL A 145 12.09 -12.63 17.17
N LEU A 146 12.10 -13.89 16.70
CA LEU A 146 11.89 -15.06 17.56
C LEU A 146 13.01 -15.27 18.58
N ARG A 147 14.27 -15.08 18.19
CA ARG A 147 15.42 -15.22 19.07
C ARG A 147 15.40 -14.16 20.17
N ASN A 148 15.02 -12.94 19.82
CA ASN A 148 15.04 -11.78 20.70
C ASN A 148 13.72 -11.56 21.46
N LYS A 149 12.69 -12.39 21.20
CA LYS A 149 11.32 -12.24 21.71
C LYS A 149 10.73 -10.86 21.43
N ASP A 150 11.02 -10.32 20.26
CA ASP A 150 10.67 -8.95 19.93
C ASP A 150 9.25 -8.87 19.36
N SER A 151 8.35 -8.16 20.04
CA SER A 151 6.94 -7.98 19.63
C SER A 151 6.67 -6.75 18.76
N LYS A 152 7.69 -5.92 18.47
CA LYS A 152 7.52 -4.61 17.80
C LYS A 152 8.29 -4.52 16.49
N GLU A 153 9.44 -5.17 16.41
CA GLU A 153 10.35 -5.03 15.28
C GLU A 153 9.73 -5.52 13.98
N SER A 154 10.10 -4.89 12.88
CA SER A 154 9.61 -5.33 11.59
C SER A 154 10.32 -6.61 11.13
N SER A 155 9.55 -7.50 10.51
CA SER A 155 10.03 -8.76 9.94
C SER A 155 9.27 -9.11 8.67
N TYR A 156 9.74 -10.11 7.93
CA TYR A 156 9.12 -10.56 6.69
C TYR A 156 7.64 -10.91 6.87
N LEU A 157 7.31 -11.79 7.82
CA LEU A 157 5.91 -12.17 8.06
C LEU A 157 5.08 -11.02 8.62
N ARG A 158 5.65 -10.14 9.44
CA ARG A 158 4.94 -8.94 9.92
C ARG A 158 4.56 -8.01 8.78
N TYR A 159 5.49 -7.69 7.89
CA TYR A 159 5.18 -6.85 6.73
C TYR A 159 4.16 -7.48 5.80
N ALA A 160 4.36 -8.75 5.45
CA ALA A 160 3.44 -9.45 4.57
C ALA A 160 2.03 -9.53 5.18
N GLY A 161 1.92 -9.89 6.46
CA GLY A 161 0.65 -9.97 7.17
C GLY A 161 -0.03 -8.62 7.36
N ASN A 162 0.74 -7.55 7.66
CA ASN A 162 0.23 -6.19 7.80
C ASN A 162 -0.42 -5.68 6.52
N LEU A 163 0.28 -5.84 5.38
CA LEU A 163 -0.29 -5.48 4.08
C LEU A 163 -1.44 -6.41 3.70
N ALA A 164 -1.34 -7.72 3.94
CA ALA A 164 -2.45 -8.64 3.67
C ALA A 164 -3.73 -8.25 4.42
N GLU A 165 -3.62 -7.83 5.68
CA GLU A 165 -4.74 -7.33 6.48
C GLU A 165 -5.34 -6.04 5.91
N LEU A 166 -4.49 -5.13 5.42
CA LEU A 166 -4.93 -3.89 4.78
C LEU A 166 -5.65 -4.17 3.45
N TYR A 167 -5.11 -5.07 2.62
CA TYR A 167 -5.74 -5.51 1.38
C TYR A 167 -7.05 -6.27 1.63
N ASN A 168 -7.14 -7.04 2.71
CA ASN A 168 -8.38 -7.71 3.10
C ASN A 168 -9.47 -6.69 3.48
N LYS A 169 -9.10 -5.63 4.21
CA LYS A 169 -10.00 -4.50 4.49
C LYS A 169 -10.49 -3.84 3.20
N TYR A 170 -9.63 -3.61 2.22
CA TYR A 170 -10.04 -3.03 0.94
C TYR A 170 -10.85 -4.00 0.06
N SER A 171 -10.61 -5.29 0.18
CA SER A 171 -11.43 -6.32 -0.45
C SER A 171 -12.88 -6.25 0.07
N LEU A 172 -13.07 -6.16 1.39
CA LEU A 172 -14.39 -5.98 2.01
C LEU A 172 -15.05 -4.67 1.58
N MET A 173 -14.25 -3.61 1.46
CA MET A 173 -14.70 -2.33 0.92
C MET A 173 -15.17 -2.45 -0.52
N GLY A 174 -14.50 -3.24 -1.36
CA GLY A 174 -14.90 -3.52 -2.74
C GLY A 174 -16.30 -4.17 -2.82
N ASP A 175 -16.62 -5.10 -1.92
CA ASP A 175 -17.96 -5.70 -1.85
C ASP A 175 -19.04 -4.66 -1.51
N ASN A 176 -18.76 -3.82 -0.52
CA ASN A 176 -19.70 -2.78 -0.09
C ASN A 176 -19.87 -1.70 -1.15
N PHE A 177 -18.77 -1.31 -1.81
CA PHE A 177 -18.79 -0.35 -2.89
C PHE A 177 -19.58 -0.87 -4.10
N ASN A 178 -19.41 -2.14 -4.48
CA ASN A 178 -20.18 -2.74 -5.56
C ASN A 178 -21.70 -2.66 -5.31
N LYS A 179 -22.14 -2.97 -4.09
CA LYS A 179 -23.54 -2.83 -3.68
C LYS A 179 -24.05 -1.39 -3.81
N LEU A 180 -23.25 -0.41 -3.38
CA LEU A 180 -23.61 1.01 -3.44
C LEU A 180 -23.63 1.53 -4.88
N ALA A 181 -22.58 1.26 -5.65
CA ALA A 181 -22.46 1.71 -7.03
C ALA A 181 -23.51 1.07 -7.95
N SER A 182 -23.99 -0.13 -7.65
CA SER A 182 -25.10 -0.74 -8.40
C SER A 182 -26.42 0.03 -8.25
N GLN A 183 -26.56 0.88 -7.23
CA GLN A 183 -27.76 1.68 -6.97
C GLN A 183 -27.70 3.11 -7.54
N THR A 184 -26.60 3.50 -8.18
CA THR A 184 -26.41 4.87 -8.67
C THR A 184 -25.44 4.95 -9.84
N ASP A 185 -25.61 5.94 -10.71
CA ASP A 185 -24.69 6.20 -11.83
C ASP A 185 -23.60 7.22 -11.45
N LYS A 186 -23.59 7.72 -10.19
CA LYS A 186 -22.68 8.75 -9.70
C LYS A 186 -21.19 8.43 -9.92
N TYR A 187 -20.83 7.14 -9.89
CA TYR A 187 -19.44 6.69 -9.97
C TYR A 187 -18.98 6.37 -11.40
N GLU A 188 -19.87 6.39 -12.39
CA GLU A 188 -19.52 6.02 -13.78
C GLU A 188 -18.52 6.99 -14.40
N LYS A 189 -18.64 8.29 -14.10
CA LYS A 189 -17.68 9.31 -14.53
C LYS A 189 -16.27 9.10 -13.98
N PHE A 190 -16.13 8.31 -12.92
CA PHE A 190 -14.85 7.90 -12.33
C PHE A 190 -14.51 6.45 -12.68
N GLY A 191 -15.11 5.86 -13.71
CA GLY A 191 -14.86 4.46 -14.10
C GLY A 191 -15.37 3.42 -13.10
N ASN A 192 -16.33 3.77 -12.24
CA ASN A 192 -16.85 2.91 -11.18
C ASN A 192 -15.75 2.39 -10.25
N GLN A 193 -14.82 3.27 -9.84
CA GLN A 193 -13.71 2.91 -8.98
C GLN A 193 -13.58 3.78 -7.73
N LEU A 194 -12.89 3.22 -6.73
CA LEU A 194 -12.31 3.94 -5.60
C LEU A 194 -10.79 3.80 -5.68
N GLU A 195 -10.04 4.81 -5.23
CA GLU A 195 -8.57 4.82 -5.34
C GLU A 195 -7.90 4.94 -3.97
N ARG A 196 -6.83 4.18 -3.74
CA ARG A 196 -6.08 4.18 -2.49
C ARG A 196 -4.59 4.35 -2.78
N TYR A 197 -4.02 5.45 -2.31
CA TYR A 197 -2.60 5.74 -2.44
C TYR A 197 -1.92 5.41 -1.12
N LEU A 198 -1.17 4.32 -1.08
CA LEU A 198 -0.48 3.85 0.12
C LEU A 198 1.01 4.14 0.00
N ALA A 199 1.59 4.74 1.03
CA ALA A 199 3.03 4.94 1.12
C ALA A 199 3.62 4.23 2.33
N THR A 200 4.74 3.54 2.12
CA THR A 200 5.44 2.75 3.13
C THR A 200 6.97 2.89 3.00
N HIS A 201 7.72 2.00 3.66
CA HIS A 201 9.18 1.98 3.73
C HIS A 201 9.75 0.77 2.97
N ASN A 202 11.07 0.74 2.81
CA ASN A 202 11.76 -0.41 2.21
C ASN A 202 11.37 -1.72 2.88
N GLY A 203 11.21 -2.75 2.07
CA GLY A 203 10.98 -4.12 2.53
C GLY A 203 9.52 -4.44 2.80
N ALA A 204 8.65 -3.45 3.05
CA ALA A 204 7.23 -3.72 3.33
C ALA A 204 6.50 -4.26 2.09
N ALA A 205 6.52 -3.49 1.00
CA ALA A 205 5.89 -3.86 -0.26
C ALA A 205 6.50 -5.14 -0.86
N GLU A 206 7.82 -5.27 -0.76
CA GLU A 206 8.60 -6.38 -1.28
C GLU A 206 8.31 -7.66 -0.51
N SER A 207 8.22 -7.58 0.83
CA SER A 207 7.85 -8.73 1.67
C SER A 207 6.45 -9.24 1.34
N PHE A 208 5.50 -8.34 1.07
CA PHE A 208 4.15 -8.75 0.67
C PHE A 208 4.16 -9.48 -0.67
N ILE A 209 4.78 -8.93 -1.71
CA ILE A 209 4.89 -9.59 -3.02
C ILE A 209 5.63 -10.93 -2.92
N ALA A 210 6.77 -10.95 -2.21
CA ALA A 210 7.56 -12.15 -1.97
C ALA A 210 6.72 -13.25 -1.31
N LYS A 211 5.88 -12.90 -0.32
CA LYS A 211 5.03 -13.86 0.38
C LYS A 211 3.88 -14.38 -0.47
N LEU A 212 3.27 -13.53 -1.30
CA LEU A 212 2.25 -13.96 -2.25
C LEU A 212 2.84 -14.93 -3.29
N LEU A 213 4.05 -14.66 -3.78
CA LEU A 213 4.77 -15.56 -4.69
C LEU A 213 5.09 -16.90 -4.03
N GLU A 214 5.57 -16.87 -2.78
CA GLU A 214 5.83 -18.07 -2.00
C GLU A 214 4.58 -18.96 -1.91
N LYS A 215 3.42 -18.37 -1.56
CA LYS A 215 2.16 -19.12 -1.39
C LYS A 215 1.55 -19.62 -2.70
N THR A 216 1.74 -18.90 -3.80
CA THR A 216 1.09 -19.23 -5.08
C THR A 216 1.96 -20.04 -6.04
N LYS A 217 3.28 -19.83 -6.01
CA LYS A 217 4.24 -20.40 -6.97
C LYS A 217 5.39 -21.15 -6.28
N GLY A 218 5.47 -21.13 -4.95
CA GLY A 218 6.51 -21.82 -4.18
C GLY A 218 7.69 -20.91 -3.80
N PRO A 219 8.54 -21.37 -2.85
CA PRO A 219 9.67 -20.61 -2.34
C PRO A 219 10.71 -20.25 -3.42
N GLU A 220 10.85 -21.05 -4.48
CA GLU A 220 11.77 -20.77 -5.59
C GLU A 220 11.37 -19.49 -6.35
N ALA A 221 10.06 -19.24 -6.49
CA ALA A 221 9.54 -18.03 -7.14
C ALA A 221 9.81 -16.79 -6.27
N ARG A 222 9.65 -16.90 -4.96
CA ARG A 222 10.03 -15.87 -3.99
C ARG A 222 11.52 -15.56 -4.09
N ASP A 223 12.37 -16.57 -4.06
CA ASP A 223 13.83 -16.39 -4.06
C ASP A 223 14.30 -15.77 -5.38
N LYS A 224 13.72 -16.16 -6.52
CA LYS A 224 13.97 -15.51 -7.81
C LYS A 224 13.58 -14.04 -7.79
N TYR A 225 12.40 -13.70 -7.24
CA TYR A 225 11.95 -12.31 -7.09
C TYR A 225 12.95 -11.50 -6.24
N VAL A 226 13.31 -12.00 -5.06
CA VAL A 226 14.24 -11.35 -4.13
C VAL A 226 15.61 -11.12 -4.76
N ASN A 227 16.13 -12.12 -5.48
CA ASN A 227 17.42 -12.00 -6.17
C ASN A 227 17.38 -11.01 -7.33
N THR A 228 16.23 -10.85 -7.99
CA THR A 228 16.11 -9.93 -9.13
C THR A 228 15.87 -8.49 -8.70
N VAL A 229 15.07 -8.27 -7.65
CA VAL A 229 14.94 -6.94 -7.03
C VAL A 229 16.26 -6.53 -6.38
N GLY A 230 16.87 -7.45 -5.63
CA GLY A 230 18.18 -7.31 -5.02
C GLY A 230 18.29 -6.18 -3.99
N GLY A 231 19.50 -6.00 -3.47
CA GLY A 231 19.85 -4.81 -2.70
C GLY A 231 19.02 -4.60 -1.42
N ASN A 232 18.61 -3.34 -1.25
CA ASN A 232 17.71 -2.89 -0.20
C ASN A 232 16.23 -2.87 -0.62
N GLY A 233 15.90 -3.55 -1.73
CA GLY A 233 14.54 -3.57 -2.27
C GLY A 233 14.25 -2.41 -3.24
N TYR A 234 12.98 -2.03 -3.31
CA TYR A 234 12.45 -0.97 -4.15
C TYR A 234 13.10 0.39 -3.84
N LYS A 235 13.37 1.15 -4.91
CA LYS A 235 13.80 2.55 -4.84
C LYS A 235 12.63 3.46 -4.44
N GLU A 236 12.93 4.71 -4.15
CA GLU A 236 11.95 5.75 -3.82
C GLU A 236 10.82 5.77 -4.86
N THR A 237 9.57 5.82 -4.40
CA THR A 237 8.34 5.84 -5.22
C THR A 237 8.12 4.59 -6.10
N GLN A 238 8.94 3.55 -5.99
CA GLN A 238 8.66 2.24 -6.59
C GLN A 238 7.74 1.41 -5.69
N GLY A 239 7.06 0.42 -6.27
CA GLY A 239 6.14 -0.46 -5.57
C GLY A 239 5.28 -1.26 -6.55
N PHE A 240 4.00 -1.48 -6.20
CA PHE A 240 3.10 -2.30 -7.01
C PHE A 240 1.68 -1.74 -7.07
N HIS A 241 1.04 -1.96 -8.21
CA HIS A 241 -0.33 -1.59 -8.50
C HIS A 241 -1.27 -2.78 -8.20
N THR A 242 -2.44 -2.52 -7.64
CA THR A 242 -3.46 -3.55 -7.43
C THR A 242 -4.82 -3.09 -7.87
N GLU A 243 -5.54 -3.97 -8.58
CA GLU A 243 -6.96 -3.84 -8.83
C GLU A 243 -7.73 -4.92 -8.05
N ILE A 244 -8.61 -4.50 -7.17
CA ILE A 244 -9.62 -5.37 -6.58
C ILE A 244 -10.89 -5.24 -7.42
N ILE A 245 -11.15 -6.22 -8.26
CA ILE A 245 -12.22 -6.20 -9.26
C ILE A 245 -13.41 -6.98 -8.73
N ASN A 246 -14.57 -6.34 -8.64
CA ASN A 246 -15.82 -6.96 -8.23
C ASN A 246 -16.84 -6.92 -9.38
N ASN A 247 -17.35 -8.08 -9.78
CA ASN A 247 -18.34 -8.23 -10.86
C ASN A 247 -19.77 -8.50 -10.32
N GLY A 248 -20.00 -8.31 -9.02
CA GLY A 248 -21.26 -8.58 -8.33
C GLY A 248 -21.46 -10.03 -7.86
N LYS A 249 -20.73 -11.00 -8.44
CA LYS A 249 -20.81 -12.43 -8.05
C LYS A 249 -19.51 -12.93 -7.41
N SER A 250 -18.38 -12.43 -7.88
CA SER A 250 -17.05 -12.79 -7.43
C SER A 250 -16.17 -11.55 -7.36
N GLN A 251 -15.10 -11.67 -6.58
CA GLN A 251 -14.09 -10.66 -6.46
C GLN A 251 -12.71 -11.27 -6.71
N THR A 252 -11.89 -10.58 -7.49
CA THR A 252 -10.52 -11.00 -7.81
C THR A 252 -9.57 -9.86 -7.46
N ILE A 253 -8.38 -10.20 -6.96
CA ILE A 253 -7.35 -9.22 -6.61
C ILE A 253 -6.18 -9.43 -7.58
N GLU A 254 -5.97 -8.47 -8.46
CA GLU A 254 -4.94 -8.49 -9.48
C GLU A 254 -3.82 -7.54 -9.11
N ILE A 255 -2.62 -8.08 -8.85
CA ILE A 255 -1.46 -7.30 -8.44
C ILE A 255 -0.44 -7.29 -9.58
N THR A 256 -0.04 -6.09 -9.97
CA THR A 256 0.95 -5.82 -11.02
C THR A 256 2.18 -5.18 -10.38
N TYR A 257 3.35 -5.75 -10.61
CA TYR A 257 4.59 -5.35 -9.94
C TYR A 257 5.78 -5.52 -10.87
N ASP A 258 6.81 -4.70 -10.67
CA ASP A 258 8.00 -4.72 -11.51
C ASP A 258 9.10 -5.59 -10.90
N ILE A 259 9.73 -6.40 -11.75
CA ILE A 259 10.90 -7.21 -11.45
C ILE A 259 11.98 -6.91 -12.49
N GLY A 260 12.97 -6.08 -12.14
CA GLY A 260 13.95 -5.59 -13.10
C GLY A 260 13.27 -4.78 -14.20
N ASP A 261 13.51 -5.15 -15.46
CA ASP A 261 12.90 -4.49 -16.64
C ASP A 261 11.56 -5.12 -17.06
N LYS A 262 10.98 -6.00 -16.24
CA LYS A 262 9.74 -6.72 -16.55
C LYS A 262 8.63 -6.33 -15.59
N THR A 263 7.44 -6.14 -16.13
CA THR A 263 6.21 -6.05 -15.35
C THR A 263 5.53 -7.41 -15.32
N GLU A 264 5.27 -7.91 -14.12
CA GLU A 264 4.64 -9.20 -13.86
C GLU A 264 3.27 -9.00 -13.19
N LYS A 265 2.41 -10.01 -13.30
CA LYS A 265 1.07 -10.00 -12.72
C LYS A 265 0.82 -11.27 -11.90
N ILE A 266 0.12 -11.12 -10.78
CA ILE A 266 -0.37 -12.22 -9.96
C ILE A 266 -1.85 -11.96 -9.62
N SER A 267 -2.67 -13.00 -9.78
CA SER A 267 -4.09 -12.98 -9.42
C SER A 267 -4.27 -13.81 -8.16
N ILE A 268 -4.90 -13.23 -7.15
CA ILE A 268 -5.16 -13.86 -5.86
C ILE A 268 -6.62 -13.66 -5.45
N ASP A 269 -7.05 -14.39 -4.42
CA ASP A 269 -8.33 -14.20 -3.77
C ASP A 269 -8.15 -13.75 -2.31
N ARG A 270 -9.28 -13.48 -1.64
CA ARG A 270 -9.29 -13.08 -0.23
C ARG A 270 -8.73 -14.18 0.69
N LYS A 271 -8.95 -15.45 0.35
CA LYS A 271 -8.49 -16.59 1.15
C LYS A 271 -6.97 -16.59 1.26
N LEU A 272 -6.25 -16.30 0.18
CA LEU A 272 -4.80 -16.19 0.23
C LEU A 272 -4.33 -15.07 1.16
N LEU A 273 -5.03 -13.92 1.19
CA LEU A 273 -4.71 -12.84 2.14
C LEU A 273 -4.88 -13.32 3.58
N GLU A 274 -5.96 -14.04 3.87
CA GLU A 274 -6.22 -14.63 5.19
C GLU A 274 -5.11 -15.62 5.60
N GLU A 275 -4.64 -16.47 4.69
CA GLU A 275 -3.52 -17.38 4.95
C GLU A 275 -2.22 -16.63 5.29
N VAL A 276 -1.94 -15.50 4.63
CA VAL A 276 -0.77 -14.66 4.95
C VAL A 276 -0.92 -13.97 6.31
N ILE A 277 -2.13 -13.53 6.67
CA ILE A 277 -2.43 -12.98 8.00
C ILE A 277 -2.23 -14.05 9.08
N GLU A 278 -2.66 -15.28 8.84
CA GLU A 278 -2.49 -16.38 9.78
C GLU A 278 -1.03 -16.78 9.96
N ASP A 279 -0.20 -16.74 8.90
CA ASP A 279 1.25 -16.94 9.02
C ASP A 279 1.88 -15.91 9.99
N ARG A 280 1.51 -14.63 9.88
CA ARG A 280 1.94 -13.57 10.82
C ARG A 280 1.48 -13.88 12.25
N LYS A 281 0.21 -14.21 12.45
CA LYS A 281 -0.32 -14.57 13.80
C LYS A 281 0.41 -15.79 14.38
N GLY A 282 0.77 -16.75 13.54
CA GLY A 282 1.57 -17.91 13.91
C GLY A 282 2.98 -17.55 14.39
N LEU A 283 3.60 -16.51 13.82
CA LEU A 283 4.85 -15.93 14.32
C LEU A 283 4.65 -15.29 15.70
N GLU A 284 3.65 -14.41 15.85
CA GLU A 284 3.39 -13.70 17.12
C GLU A 284 3.13 -14.67 18.27
N LYS A 285 2.33 -15.71 18.03
CA LYS A 285 2.06 -16.74 19.04
C LYS A 285 3.33 -17.47 19.49
N LYS A 286 4.28 -17.71 18.58
CA LYS A 286 5.56 -18.35 18.93
C LYS A 286 6.47 -17.44 19.75
N ILE A 287 6.34 -16.12 19.60
CA ILE A 287 7.06 -15.12 20.39
C ILE A 287 6.51 -15.09 21.82
N GLU A 288 5.18 -15.15 21.98
CA GLU A 288 4.52 -15.16 23.30
C GLU A 288 4.77 -16.44 24.12
N GLN A 289 5.00 -17.58 23.45
CA GLN A 289 5.12 -18.90 24.09
C GLN A 289 6.53 -19.27 24.56
N LYS A 290 7.57 -18.53 24.18
CA LYS A 290 8.97 -18.83 24.51
C LYS A 290 9.48 -17.95 25.63
#